data_AF-A0A2V6JPW4-F1
#
_entry.id   AF-A0A2V6JPW4-F1
#
_cell.length_a   1.000
_cell.length_b   1.000
_cell.length_c   1.000
_cell.angle_alpha   90.00
_cell.angle_beta   90.00
_cell.angle_gamma   90.00
#
_symmetry.space_group_name_H-M   'P 1'
#
loop_
_entity.id
_entity.type
_entity.pdbx_description
1 polymer ?
#
loop_
_entity_poly.entity_id
_entity_poly.type
_entity_poly.pdbx_seq_one_letter_code
_entity_poly.pdbx_strand_id
1 'polypeptide(L)'
;MENRSRVHLPLPAISIVLAFGVGALIGAAADLGPLLTGKGAMSDWAKDAPGVRRKITVQDLPPPGSNILAINRARVIDPPVDIQPRVPPGFKINLYTSGFRDPRFLLTAPNGDIFVVESRANR
;
A
#
# COMPACT_ATOMS: atom_id res chain seq x y z
N MET A 1 80.22 31.08 11.98
CA MET A 1 79.71 30.21 10.90
C MET A 1 79.13 28.98 11.56
N GLU A 2 77.81 28.88 11.62
CA GLU A 2 77.01 27.67 11.34
C GLU A 2 75.60 27.92 11.91
N ASN A 3 74.69 28.20 10.98
CA ASN A 3 73.29 28.48 11.17
C ASN A 3 72.55 27.19 11.58
N ARG A 4 71.94 27.14 12.76
CA ARG A 4 71.04 26.04 13.15
C ARG A 4 69.60 26.54 13.10
N SER A 5 69.03 26.51 11.90
CA SER A 5 67.61 26.71 11.61
C SER A 5 66.77 25.69 12.40
N ARG A 6 66.04 26.15 13.42
CA ARG A 6 64.96 25.39 14.04
C ARG A 6 63.70 25.56 13.19
N VAL A 7 63.35 24.52 12.45
CA VAL A 7 62.09 24.43 11.71
C VAL A 7 60.99 24.11 12.73
N HIS A 8 60.17 25.11 13.07
CA HIS A 8 58.91 24.90 13.78
C HIS A 8 57.85 24.50 12.75
N LEU A 9 57.40 23.25 12.82
CA LEU A 9 56.30 22.72 12.02
C LEU A 9 54.98 22.93 12.80
N PRO A 10 54.02 23.75 12.33
CA PRO A 10 52.72 23.85 12.99
C PRO A 10 51.78 22.75 12.45
N LEU A 11 51.36 21.83 13.33
CA LEU A 11 50.22 20.95 13.05
C LEU A 11 48.95 21.80 12.89
N PRO A 12 48.16 21.68 11.81
CA PRO A 12 46.82 22.24 11.78
C PRO A 12 45.88 21.30 12.54
N ALA A 13 45.33 21.77 13.66
CA ALA A 13 44.23 21.11 14.34
C ALA A 13 42.98 21.17 13.45
N ILE A 14 42.57 20.02 12.90
CA ILE A 14 41.34 19.89 12.12
C ILE A 14 40.18 19.77 13.11
N SER A 15 39.43 20.86 13.31
CA SER A 15 38.16 20.83 14.04
C SER A 15 37.06 20.31 13.11
N ILE A 16 36.60 19.09 13.34
CA ILE A 16 35.39 18.55 12.68
C ILE A 16 34.17 19.06 13.46
N VAL A 17 33.44 20.01 12.87
CA VAL A 17 32.14 20.43 13.38
C VAL A 17 31.10 19.45 12.85
N LEU A 18 30.63 18.54 13.70
CA LEU A 18 29.52 17.64 13.38
C LEU A 18 28.20 18.40 13.66
N ALA A 19 27.65 19.01 12.62
CA ALA A 19 26.33 19.63 12.70
C ALA A 19 25.25 18.53 12.79
N PHE A 20 24.76 18.25 13.99
CA PHE A 20 23.55 17.47 14.19
C PHE A 20 22.35 18.31 13.77
N GLY A 21 21.98 18.20 12.49
CA GLY A 21 20.69 18.71 12.01
C GLY A 21 19.57 17.87 12.58
N VAL A 22 18.80 18.43 13.52
CA VAL A 22 17.49 17.89 13.91
C VAL A 22 16.56 18.11 12.71
N GLY A 23 16.51 17.14 11.81
CA GLY A 23 15.48 17.09 10.78
C GLY A 23 14.14 16.83 11.46
N ALA A 24 13.24 17.82 11.43
CA ALA A 24 11.86 17.60 11.84
C ALA A 24 11.29 16.45 10.98
N LEU A 25 10.87 15.35 11.62
CA LEU A 25 9.97 14.40 10.97
C LEU A 25 8.66 15.14 10.72
N ILE A 26 8.51 15.68 9.52
CA ILE A 26 7.19 16.05 9.01
C ILE A 26 6.47 14.73 8.81
N GLY A 27 5.66 14.32 9.80
CA GLY A 27 4.71 13.24 9.62
C GLY A 27 3.85 13.58 8.40
N ALA A 28 3.91 12.76 7.36
CA ALA A 28 3.05 12.91 6.21
C ALA A 28 1.60 12.85 6.71
N ALA A 29 0.91 13.99 6.75
CA ALA A 29 -0.53 13.98 6.88
C ALA A 29 -1.05 13.14 5.71
N ALA A 30 -1.68 12.01 6.00
CA ALA A 30 -2.29 11.19 4.97
C ALA A 30 -3.28 12.08 4.22
N ASP A 31 -2.99 12.38 2.96
CA ASP A 31 -3.93 13.09 2.11
C ASP A 31 -5.17 12.20 2.01
N LEU A 32 -6.22 12.65 2.67
CA LEU A 32 -7.45 11.91 2.78
C LEU A 32 -8.14 12.03 1.42
N GLY A 33 -7.85 11.07 0.55
CA GLY A 33 -8.35 11.02 -0.83
C GLY A 33 -9.85 11.29 -0.96
N PRO A 34 -10.31 11.56 -2.20
CA PRO A 34 -11.60 12.17 -2.47
C PRO A 34 -12.76 11.43 -1.80
N LEU A 35 -13.66 12.19 -1.18
CA LEU A 35 -14.87 11.66 -0.55
C LEU A 35 -16.05 11.72 -1.53
N LEU A 36 -16.51 10.56 -1.97
CA LEU A 36 -17.72 10.41 -2.77
C LEU A 36 -18.95 10.31 -1.85
N THR A 37 -20.02 11.03 -2.20
CA THR A 37 -21.28 11.10 -1.46
C THR A 37 -22.47 10.96 -2.40
N GLY A 38 -23.67 10.69 -1.87
CA GLY A 38 -24.87 10.65 -2.69
C GLY A 38 -24.86 9.46 -3.65
N LYS A 39 -25.53 9.64 -4.79
CA LYS A 39 -25.49 8.68 -5.91
C LYS A 39 -24.07 8.41 -6.43
N GLY A 40 -23.16 9.37 -6.28
CA GLY A 40 -21.75 9.22 -6.66
C GLY A 40 -20.97 8.24 -5.78
N ALA A 41 -21.40 8.02 -4.53
CA ALA A 41 -20.80 7.01 -3.66
C ALA A 41 -21.10 5.57 -4.12
N MET A 42 -22.25 5.36 -4.79
CA MET A 42 -22.67 4.08 -5.36
C MET A 42 -22.15 3.88 -6.80
N SER A 43 -20.87 4.19 -7.03
CA SER A 43 -20.26 4.14 -8.37
C SER A 43 -19.87 2.73 -8.82
N ASP A 44 -19.57 2.57 -10.11
CA ASP A 44 -18.94 1.36 -10.66
C ASP A 44 -17.52 1.15 -10.12
N TRP A 45 -17.10 -0.11 -10.05
CA TRP A 45 -15.78 -0.53 -9.56
C TRP A 45 -14.65 0.01 -10.46
N ALA A 46 -14.91 0.27 -11.74
CA ALA A 46 -13.92 0.81 -12.68
C ALA A 46 -13.45 2.24 -12.32
N LYS A 47 -14.23 2.97 -11.52
CA LYS A 47 -13.88 4.30 -11.02
C LYS A 47 -13.20 4.26 -9.65
N ASP A 48 -12.96 3.06 -9.13
CA ASP A 48 -12.35 2.89 -7.81
C ASP A 48 -10.83 2.98 -7.85
N ALA A 49 -10.25 3.43 -6.75
CA ALA A 49 -8.80 3.53 -6.58
C ALA A 49 -8.41 3.57 -5.10
N PRO A 50 -7.18 3.17 -4.75
CA PRO A 50 -6.67 3.32 -3.39
C PRO A 50 -6.82 4.76 -2.88
N GLY A 51 -7.33 4.91 -1.66
CA GLY A 51 -7.54 6.21 -1.01
C GLY A 51 -8.86 6.90 -1.33
N VAL A 52 -9.65 6.43 -2.31
CA VAL A 52 -11.02 6.93 -2.53
C VAL A 52 -11.89 6.54 -1.35
N ARG A 53 -12.62 7.49 -0.78
CA ARG A 53 -13.54 7.28 0.33
C ARG A 53 -14.97 7.40 -0.14
N ARG A 54 -15.86 6.62 0.46
CA ARG A 54 -17.30 6.64 0.17
C ARG A 54 -18.08 6.82 1.46
N LYS A 55 -18.98 7.80 1.48
CA LYS A 55 -20.00 7.91 2.52
C LYS A 55 -21.33 7.52 1.89
N ILE A 56 -21.86 6.38 2.34
CA ILE A 56 -23.15 5.85 1.91
C ILE A 56 -24.10 5.98 3.09
N THR A 57 -25.19 6.71 2.90
CA THR A 57 -26.29 6.82 3.87
C THR A 57 -27.49 5.99 3.42
N VAL A 58 -28.49 5.85 4.28
CA VAL A 58 -29.75 5.16 3.94
C VAL A 58 -30.43 5.81 2.74
N GLN A 59 -30.33 7.14 2.59
CA GLN A 59 -30.91 7.89 1.47
C GLN A 59 -30.20 7.62 0.13
N ASP A 60 -28.97 7.09 0.17
CA ASP A 60 -28.19 6.77 -1.03
C ASP A 60 -28.52 5.37 -1.58
N LEU A 61 -29.19 4.53 -0.78
CA LEU A 61 -29.51 3.16 -1.16
C LEU A 61 -30.64 3.12 -2.19
N PRO A 62 -30.57 2.22 -3.19
CA PRO A 62 -31.73 1.94 -4.03
C PRO A 62 -32.89 1.40 -3.17
N PRO A 63 -34.15 1.59 -3.60
CA PRO A 63 -35.30 1.03 -2.89
C PRO A 63 -35.17 -0.50 -2.81
N PRO A 64 -35.68 -1.14 -1.73
CA PRO A 64 -35.65 -2.58 -1.60
C PRO A 64 -36.26 -3.27 -2.82
N GLY A 65 -35.51 -4.20 -3.42
CA GLY A 65 -36.00 -5.03 -4.52
C GLY A 65 -37.05 -6.04 -4.03
N SER A 66 -37.98 -6.41 -4.90
CA SER A 66 -39.02 -7.42 -4.61
C SER A 66 -38.54 -8.87 -4.81
N ASN A 67 -37.32 -9.09 -5.29
CA ASN A 67 -36.80 -10.42 -5.59
C ASN A 67 -36.08 -11.04 -4.39
N ILE A 68 -36.62 -12.15 -3.89
CA ILE A 68 -36.12 -12.92 -2.74
C ILE A 68 -34.71 -13.50 -2.99
N LEU A 69 -34.23 -13.54 -4.23
CA LEU A 69 -32.97 -14.21 -4.62
C LEU A 69 -32.08 -13.33 -5.54
N ALA A 70 -31.85 -12.07 -5.19
CA ALA A 70 -30.90 -11.20 -5.90
C ALA A 70 -29.43 -11.63 -5.67
N ILE A 71 -29.04 -12.80 -6.18
CA ILE A 71 -27.66 -13.28 -6.13
C ILE A 71 -26.90 -12.66 -7.33
N ASN A 72 -26.11 -11.63 -7.08
CA ASN A 72 -25.18 -11.08 -8.06
C ASN A 72 -23.76 -11.64 -7.84
N ARG A 73 -23.49 -12.84 -8.36
CA ARG A 73 -22.15 -13.44 -8.26
C ARG A 73 -21.19 -12.72 -9.21
N ALA A 74 -20.03 -12.34 -8.69
CA ALA A 74 -18.94 -11.87 -9.51
C ALA A 74 -18.55 -12.93 -10.55
N ARG A 75 -18.37 -12.49 -11.80
CA ARG A 75 -17.75 -13.30 -12.85
C ARG A 75 -16.24 -13.14 -12.74
N VAL A 76 -15.55 -14.22 -12.44
CA VAL A 76 -14.08 -14.25 -12.53
C VAL A 76 -13.71 -14.33 -14.00
N ILE A 77 -12.85 -13.41 -14.45
CA ILE A 77 -12.26 -13.40 -15.79
C ILE A 77 -10.76 -13.57 -15.65
N ASP A 78 -10.11 -14.03 -16.71
CA ASP A 78 -8.65 -13.99 -16.76
C ASP A 78 -8.17 -12.53 -16.67
N PRO A 79 -7.06 -12.27 -15.94
CA PRO A 79 -6.48 -10.95 -15.88
C PRO A 79 -6.16 -10.46 -17.31
N PRO A 80 -6.62 -9.26 -17.69
CA PRO A 80 -6.21 -8.67 -18.96
C PRO A 80 -4.68 -8.51 -19.01
N VAL A 81 -4.12 -8.67 -20.21
CA VAL A 81 -2.66 -8.56 -20.43
C VAL A 81 -2.18 -7.20 -19.91
N ASP A 82 -1.07 -7.21 -19.17
CA ASP A 82 -0.39 -6.03 -18.62
C ASP A 82 -1.17 -5.19 -17.59
N ILE A 83 -2.29 -5.68 -17.03
CA ILE A 83 -2.99 -4.97 -15.94
C ILE A 83 -2.47 -5.43 -14.58
N GLN A 84 -1.85 -4.50 -13.86
CA GLN A 84 -1.49 -4.68 -12.44
C GLN A 84 -2.53 -4.01 -11.52
N PRO A 85 -2.81 -4.60 -10.34
CA PRO A 85 -3.60 -3.94 -9.31
C PRO A 85 -2.97 -2.60 -8.92
N ARG A 86 -3.80 -1.56 -8.80
CA ARG A 86 -3.37 -0.26 -8.25
C ARG A 86 -3.15 -0.41 -6.76
N VAL A 87 -2.03 0.11 -6.26
CA VAL A 87 -1.66 0.08 -4.84
C VAL A 87 -1.38 1.50 -4.32
N PRO A 88 -1.48 1.76 -3.01
CA PRO A 88 -1.09 3.05 -2.44
C PRO A 88 0.40 3.37 -2.69
N PRO A 89 0.80 4.66 -2.63
CA PRO A 89 2.19 5.06 -2.70
C PRO A 89 3.06 4.32 -1.66
N GLY A 90 4.26 3.88 -2.08
CA GLY A 90 5.19 3.13 -1.24
C GLY A 90 4.97 1.61 -1.22
N PHE A 91 3.92 1.10 -1.88
CA PHE A 91 3.67 -0.33 -2.01
C PHE A 91 4.06 -0.85 -3.40
N LYS A 92 4.48 -2.12 -3.44
CA LYS A 92 4.67 -2.90 -4.66
C LYS A 92 3.93 -4.21 -4.51
N ILE A 93 3.30 -4.67 -5.59
CA ILE A 93 2.64 -5.97 -5.66
C ILE A 93 3.27 -6.82 -6.76
N ASN A 94 3.45 -8.11 -6.49
CA ASN A 94 3.86 -9.10 -7.47
C ASN A 94 3.01 -10.36 -7.27
N LEU A 95 2.73 -11.10 -8.36
CA LEU A 95 2.10 -12.41 -8.25
C LEU A 95 3.06 -13.40 -7.58
N TYR A 96 2.63 -14.00 -6.48
CA TYR A 96 3.43 -15.01 -5.76
C TYR A 96 3.13 -16.43 -6.23
N THR A 97 1.85 -16.80 -6.36
CA THR A 97 1.38 -18.10 -6.86
C THR A 97 -0.06 -17.96 -7.36
N SER A 98 -0.49 -18.87 -8.22
CA SER A 98 -1.78 -18.89 -8.90
C SER A 98 -2.31 -20.33 -9.08
N GLY A 99 -3.56 -20.47 -9.52
CA GLY A 99 -4.16 -21.79 -9.83
C GLY A 99 -4.97 -22.40 -8.69
N PHE A 100 -5.24 -21.64 -7.62
CA PHE A 100 -6.10 -22.06 -6.52
C PHE A 100 -7.59 -22.00 -6.89
N ARG A 101 -8.38 -22.90 -6.30
CA ARG A 101 -9.83 -22.96 -6.45
C ARG A 101 -10.53 -22.36 -5.23
N ASP A 102 -11.03 -21.13 -5.39
CA ASP A 102 -11.64 -20.31 -4.34
C ASP A 102 -10.75 -20.18 -3.07
N PRO A 103 -9.55 -19.58 -3.18
CA PRO A 103 -8.71 -19.30 -2.01
C PRO A 103 -9.41 -18.29 -1.07
N ARG A 104 -9.45 -18.55 0.24
CA ARG A 104 -10.16 -17.69 1.23
C ARG A 104 -9.32 -17.20 2.40
N PHE A 105 -8.52 -18.08 3.01
CA PHE A 105 -7.76 -17.76 4.21
C PHE A 105 -6.27 -18.05 4.00
N LEU A 106 -5.44 -17.16 4.53
CA LEU A 106 -3.98 -17.28 4.54
C LEU A 106 -3.48 -17.30 5.97
N LEU A 107 -2.60 -18.24 6.31
CA LEU A 107 -1.94 -18.30 7.61
C LEU A 107 -0.43 -18.39 7.42
N THR A 108 0.31 -17.50 8.08
CA THR A 108 1.77 -17.54 8.07
C THR A 108 2.28 -18.26 9.31
N ALA A 109 3.11 -19.28 9.14
CA ALA A 109 3.76 -19.98 10.23
C ALA A 109 5.07 -19.31 10.65
N PRO A 110 5.57 -19.59 11.87
CA PRO A 110 6.82 -19.00 12.37
C PRO A 110 8.06 -19.31 11.52
N ASN A 111 8.04 -20.40 10.73
CA ASN A 111 9.10 -20.76 9.80
C ASN A 111 9.03 -20.01 8.46
N GLY A 112 8.01 -19.18 8.24
CA GLY A 112 7.79 -18.42 7.00
C GLY A 112 6.87 -19.09 5.98
N ASP A 113 6.37 -20.31 6.25
CA ASP A 113 5.42 -20.97 5.35
C ASP A 113 4.08 -20.24 5.33
N ILE A 114 3.41 -20.26 4.18
CA ILE A 114 2.07 -19.70 3.99
C ILE A 114 1.10 -20.82 3.66
N PHE A 115 0.15 -21.09 4.55
CA PHE A 115 -0.96 -22.00 4.32
C PHE A 115 -2.11 -21.27 3.65
N VAL A 116 -2.74 -21.88 2.64
CA VAL A 116 -3.87 -21.33 1.89
C VAL A 116 -5.04 -22.31 1.97
N VAL A 117 -6.24 -21.82 2.29
CA VAL A 117 -7.47 -22.64 2.25
C VAL A 117 -8.15 -22.51 0.89
N GLU A 118 -8.34 -23.63 0.18
CA GLU A 118 -9.08 -23.71 -1.09
C GLU A 118 -10.51 -24.23 -0.87
N SER A 119 -11.45 -23.34 -0.56
CA SER A 119 -12.79 -23.72 -0.09
C SER A 119 -13.63 -24.54 -1.08
N ARG A 120 -13.30 -24.51 -2.38
CA ARG A 120 -13.96 -25.36 -3.39
C ARG A 120 -13.10 -26.51 -3.89
N ALA A 121 -11.84 -26.61 -3.49
CA ALA A 121 -11.01 -27.77 -3.80
C ALA A 121 -11.11 -28.89 -2.75
N ASN A 122 -11.75 -28.63 -1.60
CA ASN A 122 -11.79 -29.56 -0.46
C ASN A 122 -10.38 -29.89 0.07
N ARG A 123 -9.51 -28.87 0.12
CA ARG A 123 -8.15 -28.91 0.66
C ARG A 123 -7.71 -27.53 1.14
#